data_AF-A0A432DYJ5-F1
#
_entry.id   AF-A0A432DYJ5-F1
#
_cell.length_a   1.000
_cell.length_b   1.000
_cell.length_c   1.000
_cell.angle_alpha   90.00
_cell.angle_beta   90.00
_cell.angle_gamma   90.00
#
_symmetry.space_group_name_H-M   'P 1'
#
loop_
_entity.id
_entity.type
_entity.pdbx_description
1 polymer ?
#
loop_
_entity_poly.entity_id
_entity_poly.type
_entity_poly.pdbx_seq_one_letter_code
_entity_poly.pdbx_strand_id
1 'polypeptide(L)' 'MINRLSFNGAGNPVGIPATDFVEGMMVYDTTNSCLKIYTSTDGGTTFSWKCLNTQACPD' A
#
# COMPACT_ATOMS: atom_id res chain seq x y z
N MET A 1 12.91 8.85 -3.72
CA MET A 1 13.22 7.61 -2.96
C MET A 1 11.90 7.10 -2.40
N ILE A 2 11.48 5.87 -2.73
CA ILE A 2 10.26 5.28 -2.15
C ILE A 2 10.61 4.68 -0.78
N ASN A 3 9.72 4.82 0.20
CA ASN A 3 9.91 4.16 1.49
C ASN A 3 9.69 2.65 1.33
N ARG A 4 10.54 1.83 1.95
CA ARG A 4 10.54 0.35 1.82
C ARG A 4 10.39 -0.29 3.19
N LEU A 5 9.28 -0.99 3.39
CA LEU A 5 8.86 -1.52 4.69
C LEU A 5 8.39 -2.97 4.54
N SER A 6 8.55 -3.74 5.61
CA SER A 6 7.91 -5.05 5.74
C SER A 6 6.44 -4.89 6.12
N PHE A 7 5.60 -5.83 5.71
CA PHE A 7 4.18 -5.87 6.06
C PHE A 7 3.88 -7.01 7.05
N ASN A 8 2.98 -6.76 8.00
CA ASN A 8 2.52 -7.76 8.95
C ASN A 8 1.40 -8.65 8.37
N GLY A 9 1.00 -9.69 9.11
CA GLY A 9 -0.07 -10.62 8.70
C GLY A 9 -1.46 -9.99 8.59
N ALA A 10 -1.66 -8.77 9.08
CA ALA A 10 -2.88 -7.99 8.92
C ALA A 10 -2.86 -7.06 7.69
N GLY A 11 -1.80 -7.10 6.87
CA GLY A 11 -1.70 -6.30 5.66
C GLY A 11 -1.30 -4.85 5.88
N ASN A 12 -0.68 -4.52 7.03
CA ASN A 12 -0.23 -3.17 7.35
C ASN A 12 1.31 -3.07 7.37
N PRO A 13 1.88 -1.90 6.99
CA PRO A 13 3.32 -1.65 7.08
C PRO A 13 3.80 -1.67 8.54
N VAL A 14 4.94 -2.30 8.77
CA VAL A 14 5.63 -2.29 10.06
C VAL A 14 6.36 -0.95 10.20
N GLY A 15 6.07 -0.22 11.28
CA GLY A 15 6.73 1.05 11.60
C GLY A 15 5.97 2.31 11.19
N ILE A 16 4.79 2.18 10.58
CA ILE A 16 3.85 3.30 10.39
C ILE A 16 2.55 2.95 11.16
N PRO A 17 2.14 3.77 12.15
CA PRO A 17 0.90 3.53 12.87
C PRO A 17 -0.30 3.78 11.95
N ALA A 18 -1.40 3.05 12.16
CA ALA A 18 -2.58 3.13 11.31
C ALA A 18 -3.27 4.51 11.33
N THR A 19 -3.03 5.32 12.37
CA THR A 19 -3.51 6.70 12.47
C THR A 19 -2.88 7.64 11.45
N ASP A 20 -1.69 7.28 10.97
CA ASP A 20 -0.94 8.09 10.02
C ASP A 20 -1.23 7.65 8.58
N PHE A 21 -2.17 6.70 8.38
CA PHE A 21 -2.56 6.26 7.05
C PHE A 21 -3.37 7.34 6.34
N VAL A 22 -2.83 7.80 5.21
CA VAL A 22 -3.39 8.87 4.37
C VAL A 22 -3.57 8.30 2.97
N GLU A 23 -4.71 8.60 2.37
CA GLU A 23 -5.00 8.24 0.98
C GLU A 23 -3.89 8.71 0.05
N GLY A 24 -3.46 7.84 -0.86
CA GLY A 24 -2.38 8.09 -1.80
C GLY A 24 -0.98 7.82 -1.25
N MET A 25 -0.84 7.39 0.00
CA MET A 25 0.46 6.93 0.49
C MET A 25 0.97 5.72 -0.28
N MET A 26 2.26 5.76 -0.63
CA MET A 26 2.92 4.70 -1.39
C MET A 26 4.11 4.15 -0.60
N VAL A 27 4.15 2.84 -0.43
CA VAL A 27 5.26 2.13 0.22
C VAL A 27 5.61 0.89 -0.58
N TYR A 28 6.88 0.55 -0.63
CA TYR A 28 7.32 -0.71 -1.22
C TYR A 28 7.31 -1.80 -0.14
N ASP A 29 6.49 -2.82 -0.34
CA ASP A 29 6.40 -3.99 0.53
C ASP A 29 7.54 -4.96 0.24
N THR A 30 8.48 -5.08 1.18
CA THR A 30 9.62 -6.02 1.04
C THR A 30 9.24 -7.47 1.35
N THR A 31 8.11 -7.71 1.99
CA THR A 31 7.59 -9.07 2.27
C THR A 31 6.97 -9.68 1.02
N ASN A 32 6.16 -8.91 0.30
CA ASN A 32 5.47 -9.35 -0.93
C ASN A 32 6.16 -8.86 -2.22
N SER A 33 7.26 -8.10 -2.09
CA SER A 33 8.03 -7.52 -3.20
C SER A 33 7.16 -6.74 -4.21
N CYS A 34 6.25 -5.90 -3.72
CA CYS A 34 5.36 -5.10 -4.56
C CYS A 34 5.19 -3.67 -4.07
N LEU A 35 4.79 -2.76 -4.98
CA LEU A 35 4.42 -1.41 -4.60
C LEU A 35 3.02 -1.43 -3.99
N LYS A 36 2.87 -0.98 -2.75
CA LYS A 36 1.57 -0.84 -2.09
C LYS A 36 1.14 0.62 -2.03
N ILE A 37 -0.11 0.89 -2.43
CA ILE A 37 -0.74 2.21 -2.33
C ILE A 37 -1.92 2.11 -1.37
N TYR A 38 -1.99 3.01 -0.39
CA TYR A 38 -3.16 3.13 0.48
C TYR A 38 -4.23 3.92 -0.27
N THR A 39 -5.24 3.24 -0.78
CA THR A 39 -6.29 3.86 -1.57
C THR A 39 -7.64 3.22 -1.29
N SER A 40 -8.71 3.91 -1.67
CA SER A 40 -10.04 3.33 -1.62
C SER A 40 -10.29 2.37 -2.78
N THR A 41 -10.84 1.21 -2.47
CA THR A 41 -11.32 0.25 -3.47
C THR A 41 -12.78 0.43 -3.85
N ASP A 42 -13.54 1.14 -3.01
CA ASP A 42 -15.01 1.18 -3.06
C ASP A 42 -15.52 2.64 -3.15
N GLY A 43 -14.87 3.46 -3.98
CA GLY A 43 -15.31 4.83 -4.26
C GLY A 43 -15.26 5.82 -3.08
N GLY A 44 -14.40 5.58 -2.10
CA GLY A 44 -14.12 6.45 -0.94
C GLY A 44 -14.63 5.92 0.40
N THR A 45 -15.22 4.71 0.44
CA THR A 45 -15.88 4.19 1.64
C THR A 45 -14.96 3.37 2.56
N THR A 46 -13.99 2.65 2.01
CA THR A 46 -13.00 1.90 2.80
C THR A 46 -11.62 2.06 2.19
N PHE A 47 -10.60 2.19 3.04
CA PHE A 47 -9.21 2.36 2.61
C PHE A 47 -8.40 1.12 2.96
N SER A 48 -7.64 0.64 2.00
CA SER A 48 -6.78 -0.52 2.19
C SER A 48 -5.49 -0.40 1.38
N TRP A 49 -4.47 -1.13 1.82
CA TRP A 49 -3.21 -1.22 1.10
C TRP A 49 -3.35 -2.12 -0.12
N LYS A 50 -3.33 -1.52 -1.32
CA LYS A 50 -3.37 -2.24 -2.59
C LYS A 50 -1.98 -2.51 -3.14
N CYS A 51 -1.66 -3.78 -3.32
CA CYS A 51 -0.43 -4.26 -3.96
C CYS A 51 -0.58 -4.14 -5.49
N LEU A 52 0.31 -3.35 -6.09
CA LEU A 52 0.53 -3.21 -7.52
C LEU A 52 1.77 -4.03 -7.87
N ASN A 53 1.54 -5.23 -8.39
CA ASN A 53 2.57 -6.14 -8.89
C ASN A 53 2.50 -6.30 -10.42
N THR A 54 1.34 -6.03 -11.01
CA THR A 54 1.15 -6.05 -12.47
C THR A 54 1.34 -4.64 -13.02
N GLN A 55 2.35 -4.47 -13.87
CA GLN A 55 2.51 -3.24 -14.65
C GLN A 55 1.41 -3.21 -15.72
N ALA A 56 0.35 -2.45 -15.47
CA ALA A 56 -0.64 -2.13 -16.49
C ALA A 56 -0.15 -0.88 -17.22
N CYS A 57 0.32 -1.06 -18.45
CA CYS A 57 0.45 0.06 -19.38
C CYS A 57 -0.97 0.39 -19.87
N PRO A 58 -1.42 1.65 -19.83
CA PRO A 58 -2.59 2.04 -20.59
C PRO A 58 -2.27 1.84 -22.07
N ASP A 59 -3.10 1.07 -22.77
CA ASP A 59 -3.11 1.02 -24.24
C ASP A 59 -3.34 2.42 -24.84
#